data_AF-A0A8J6EX26-F1
#
_entry.id   AF-A0A8J6EX26-F1
#
_cell.length_a   1.000
_cell.length_b   1.000
_cell.length_c   1.000
_cell.angle_alpha   90.00
_cell.angle_beta   90.00
_cell.angle_gamma   90.00
#
_symmetry.space_group_name_H-M   'P 1'
#
loop_
_entity.id
_entity.type
_entity.pdbx_description
1 polymer ?
#
loop_
_entity_poly.entity_id
_entity_poly.type
_entity_poly.pdbx_seq_one_letter_code
_entity_poly.pdbx_strand_id
1 'polypeptide(L)'
;MTSPETAGGEKMQELQRQINSVMKTINNNSKVTAFMNSPVGQYLDERPFLSLSLLVFIALSAVPVGLFLTVIVGTAVTACLGVIILEGIVIAVCGVVLLCTLCGIVILSFGVSGVLSVCYVAISSIINYMHTSRLLSRTINLTHSDPQDGDSLTGRKVSKDSTHID
;
A
#
# COMPACT_ATOMS: atom_id res chain seq x y z
N MET A 1 34.09 79.51 14.96
CA MET A 1 35.05 78.60 15.62
C MET A 1 34.26 77.61 16.45
N THR A 2 33.93 76.44 15.89
CA THR A 2 33.15 75.40 16.57
C THR A 2 34.09 74.28 16.97
N SER A 3 34.27 74.13 18.28
CA SER A 3 35.10 73.13 18.95
C SER A 3 34.48 71.72 18.80
N PRO A 4 35.24 70.71 18.35
CA PRO A 4 34.79 69.32 18.33
C PRO A 4 35.67 68.44 19.22
N GLU A 5 35.70 68.66 20.54
CA GLU A 5 36.48 67.80 21.47
C GLU A 5 35.66 67.11 22.57
N THR A 6 34.33 67.22 22.58
CA THR A 6 33.50 66.64 23.67
C THR A 6 32.54 65.54 23.23
N ALA A 7 32.72 64.93 22.06
CA ALA A 7 31.78 63.90 21.55
C ALA A 7 32.32 62.47 21.55
N GLY A 8 33.62 62.25 21.83
CA GLY A 8 34.25 60.92 21.76
C GLY A 8 34.24 60.14 23.08
N GLY A 9 34.42 60.83 24.22
CA GLY A 9 34.54 60.19 25.53
C GLY A 9 33.24 59.55 26.02
N GLU A 10 32.10 60.20 25.77
CA GLU A 10 30.78 59.72 26.20
C GLU A 10 30.39 58.42 25.47
N LYS A 11 30.73 58.30 24.18
CA LYS A 11 30.45 57.11 23.37
C LYS A 11 31.32 55.93 23.80
N MET A 12 32.58 56.19 24.15
CA MET A 12 33.51 55.17 24.65
C MET A 12 33.05 54.64 26.02
N GLN A 13 32.55 55.51 26.90
CA GLN A 13 32.06 55.12 28.22
C GLN A 13 30.74 54.33 28.13
N GLU A 14 29.87 54.69 27.18
CA GLU A 14 28.64 53.96 26.88
C GLU A 14 28.93 52.56 26.31
N LEU A 15 29.88 52.46 25.37
CA LEU A 15 30.33 51.17 24.82
C LEU A 15 30.94 50.28 25.90
N GLN A 16 31.76 50.84 26.78
CA GLN A 16 32.35 50.12 27.92
C GLN A 16 31.26 49.56 28.85
N ARG A 17 30.20 50.33 29.13
CA ARG A 17 29.07 49.87 29.95
C ARG A 17 28.23 48.80 29.26
N GLN A 18 27.99 48.94 27.96
CA GLN A 18 27.29 47.92 27.17
C GLN A 18 28.08 46.62 27.09
N ILE A 19 29.41 46.69 26.89
CA ILE A 19 30.29 45.52 26.88
C ILE A 19 30.30 44.84 28.26
N ASN A 20 30.38 45.61 29.35
CA ASN A 20 30.37 45.05 30.70
C ASN A 20 29.02 44.40 31.06
N SER A 21 27.91 44.98 30.60
CA SER A 21 26.56 44.43 30.74
C SER A 21 26.37 43.12 29.95
N VAL A 22 26.86 43.08 28.72
CA VAL A 22 26.83 41.87 27.86
C VAL A 22 27.73 40.77 28.44
N MET A 23 28.91 41.11 28.94
CA MET A 23 29.83 40.15 29.57
C MET A 23 29.24 39.52 30.84
N LYS A 24 28.53 40.31 31.67
CA LYS A 24 27.80 39.78 32.84
C LYS A 24 26.64 38.87 32.43
N THR A 25 25.98 39.14 31.31
CA THR A 25 24.87 38.32 30.80
C THR A 25 25.36 36.98 30.22
N ILE A 26 26.53 36.96 29.58
CA ILE A 26 27.14 35.74 29.02
C ILE A 26 27.65 34.79 30.12
N ASN A 27 28.05 35.31 31.28
CA ASN A 27 28.53 34.51 32.40
C ASN A 27 27.44 33.64 33.09
N ASN A 28 26.15 33.84 32.79
CA ASN A 28 25.05 33.09 33.40
C ASN A 28 24.67 31.78 32.68
N ASN A 29 25.38 31.39 31.62
CA ASN A 29 25.18 30.08 30.97
C ASN A 29 26.49 29.27 30.94
N SER A 30 26.74 28.51 32.00
CA SER A 30 27.98 27.72 32.22
C SER A 30 28.16 26.50 31.31
N LYS A 31 27.56 26.48 30.10
CA LYS A 31 27.60 25.32 29.20
C LYS A 31 28.46 25.50 27.94
N VAL A 32 29.10 26.66 27.79
CA VAL A 32 30.01 26.95 26.66
C VAL A 32 31.46 27.17 27.10
N THR A 33 31.70 27.45 28.38
CA THR A 33 33.04 27.50 28.99
C THR A 33 33.64 26.12 29.26
N ALA A 34 32.83 25.06 29.27
CA ALA A 34 33.29 23.67 29.45
C ALA A 34 33.92 23.07 28.17
N PHE A 35 33.56 23.57 26.98
CA PHE A 35 34.17 23.12 25.72
C PHE A 35 35.48 23.84 25.37
N MET A 36 35.70 25.06 25.90
CA MET A 36 36.98 25.77 25.80
C MET A 36 38.01 25.34 26.87
N ASN A 37 37.59 24.58 27.89
CA ASN A 37 38.48 23.90 28.85
C ASN A 37 38.74 22.44 28.47
N SER A 38 38.38 22.01 27.26
CA SER A 38 38.68 20.66 26.81
C SER A 38 40.17 20.56 26.39
N PRO A 39 40.88 19.46 26.73
CA PRO A 39 42.29 19.17 26.37
C PRO A 39 42.74 19.53 24.95
N VAL A 40 41.81 19.64 23.99
CA VAL A 40 42.07 20.08 22.61
C VAL A 40 42.54 21.54 22.52
N GLY A 41 42.09 22.43 23.42
CA GLY A 41 42.52 23.83 23.49
C GLY A 41 43.82 24.03 24.27
N GLN A 42 44.06 23.21 25.29
CA GLN A 42 45.29 23.25 26.10
C GLN A 42 46.50 22.60 25.40
N TYR A 43 46.28 21.79 24.36
CA TYR A 43 47.33 21.31 23.45
C TYR A 43 47.86 22.37 22.48
N LEU A 44 47.17 23.51 22.33
CA LEU A 44 47.61 24.61 21.45
C LEU A 44 48.56 25.60 22.13
N ASP A 45 48.47 25.79 23.45
CA ASP A 45 49.22 26.83 24.17
C ASP A 45 50.54 26.31 24.79
N GLU A 46 50.61 25.02 25.14
CA GLU A 46 51.77 24.49 25.88
C GLU A 46 52.95 24.07 24.97
N ARG A 47 52.73 23.91 23.64
CA ARG A 47 53.78 23.53 22.66
C ARG A 47 53.44 24.00 21.22
N PRO A 48 54.03 25.10 20.69
CA PRO A 48 53.76 25.60 19.34
C PRO A 48 54.06 24.59 18.21
N PHE A 49 54.94 23.62 18.46
CA PHE A 49 55.32 22.58 17.49
C PHE A 49 54.24 21.51 17.25
N LEU A 50 53.47 21.17 18.29
CA LEU A 50 52.40 20.17 18.20
C LEU A 50 51.21 20.72 17.43
N SER A 51 50.84 21.97 17.68
CA SER A 51 49.82 22.69 16.90
C SER A 51 50.22 22.83 15.43
N LEU A 52 51.47 23.24 15.16
CA LEU A 52 51.98 23.35 13.80
C LEU A 52 52.01 21.99 13.07
N SER A 53 52.48 20.94 13.73
CA SER A 53 52.50 19.58 13.18
C SER A 53 51.09 19.04 12.92
N LEU A 54 50.13 19.32 13.80
CA LEU A 54 48.73 18.91 13.63
C LEU A 54 48.07 19.66 12.48
N LEU A 55 48.31 20.97 12.35
CA LEU A 55 47.82 21.78 11.23
C LEU A 55 48.36 21.28 9.90
N VAL A 56 49.67 21.01 9.84
CA VAL A 56 50.33 20.44 8.65
C VAL A 56 49.81 19.03 8.37
N PHE A 57 49.58 18.20 9.39
CA PHE A 57 49.00 16.87 9.22
C PHE A 57 47.55 16.92 8.72
N ILE A 58 46.73 17.84 9.22
CA ILE A 58 45.37 18.07 8.72
C ILE A 58 45.43 18.59 7.28
N ALA A 59 46.31 19.54 6.97
CA ALA A 59 46.47 20.05 5.62
C ALA A 59 46.95 18.95 4.65
N LEU A 60 47.92 18.12 5.05
CA LEU A 60 48.45 17.02 4.24
C LEU A 60 47.49 15.83 4.17
N SER A 61 46.67 15.57 5.20
CA SER A 61 45.69 14.47 5.20
C SER A 61 44.36 14.87 4.58
N ALA A 62 44.00 16.16 4.59
CA ALA A 62 42.76 16.65 3.97
C ALA A 62 42.72 16.37 2.47
N VAL A 63 43.87 16.41 1.79
CA VAL A 63 43.95 16.08 0.36
C VAL A 63 43.62 14.59 0.09
N PRO A 64 44.34 13.60 0.66
CA PRO A 64 44.03 12.20 0.45
C PRO A 64 42.67 11.79 1.05
N VAL A 65 42.27 12.34 2.19
CA VAL A 65 40.98 12.04 2.83
C VAL A 65 39.81 12.63 2.04
N GLY A 66 39.93 13.87 1.57
CA GLY A 66 38.91 14.52 0.75
C GLY A 66 38.69 13.76 -0.55
N LEU A 67 39.78 13.39 -1.23
CA LEU A 67 39.71 12.64 -2.49
C LEU A 67 39.09 11.25 -2.28
N PHE A 68 39.45 10.56 -1.19
CA PHE A 68 38.86 9.28 -0.82
C PHE A 68 37.35 9.39 -0.55
N LEU A 69 36.94 10.40 0.22
CA LEU A 69 35.52 10.65 0.51
C LEU A 69 34.74 10.99 -0.75
N THR A 70 35.27 11.85 -1.63
CA THR A 70 34.62 12.19 -2.90
C THR A 70 34.44 10.97 -3.79
N VAL A 71 35.46 10.09 -3.90
CA VAL A 71 35.36 8.86 -4.69
C VAL A 71 34.35 7.89 -4.10
N ILE A 72 34.34 7.71 -2.77
CA ILE A 72 33.39 6.83 -2.10
C ILE A 72 31.97 7.34 -2.26
N VAL A 73 31.73 8.61 -1.97
CA VAL A 73 30.39 9.22 -2.10
C VAL A 73 29.95 9.18 -3.55
N GLY A 74 30.83 9.52 -4.49
CA GLY A 74 30.54 9.42 -5.93
C GLY A 74 30.17 8.01 -6.35
N THR A 75 30.98 7.02 -5.96
CA THR A 75 30.74 5.60 -6.26
C THR A 75 29.46 5.10 -5.59
N ALA A 76 29.19 5.49 -4.34
CA ALA A 76 27.97 5.14 -3.62
C ALA A 76 26.73 5.74 -4.30
N VAL A 77 26.77 7.00 -4.71
CA VAL A 77 25.67 7.63 -5.46
C VAL A 77 25.45 6.93 -6.79
N THR A 78 26.52 6.66 -7.56
CA THR A 78 26.41 5.93 -8.83
C THR A 78 25.85 4.52 -8.62
N ALA A 79 26.31 3.80 -7.59
CA ALA A 79 25.81 2.47 -7.24
C ALA A 79 24.34 2.52 -6.82
N CYS A 80 23.94 3.48 -5.98
CA CYS A 80 22.55 3.69 -5.57
C CYS A 80 21.64 3.96 -6.78
N LEU A 81 22.05 4.82 -7.71
CA LEU A 81 21.31 5.06 -8.95
C LEU A 81 21.15 3.76 -9.77
N GLY A 82 22.21 2.95 -9.86
CA GLY A 82 22.16 1.64 -10.52
C GLY A 82 21.14 0.69 -9.87
N VAL A 83 21.15 0.59 -8.55
CA VAL A 83 20.20 -0.24 -7.79
C VAL A 83 18.76 0.26 -7.97
N ILE A 84 18.52 1.57 -7.88
CA ILE A 84 17.18 2.16 -8.07
C ILE A 84 16.63 1.85 -9.46
N ILE A 85 17.47 1.94 -10.51
CA ILE A 85 17.06 1.60 -11.88
C ILE A 85 16.73 0.11 -11.99
N LEU A 86 17.60 -0.77 -11.46
CA LEU A 86 17.38 -2.21 -11.50
C LEU A 86 16.11 -2.60 -10.74
N GLU A 87 15.93 -2.09 -9.52
CA GLU A 87 14.76 -2.30 -8.70
C GLU A 87 13.50 -1.80 -9.42
N GLY A 88 13.56 -0.63 -10.04
CA GLY A 88 12.47 -0.08 -10.86
C GLY A 88 12.07 -1.01 -12.02
N ILE A 89 13.04 -1.58 -12.73
CA ILE A 89 12.78 -2.56 -13.80
C ILE A 89 12.15 -3.83 -13.24
N VAL A 90 12.70 -4.37 -12.15
CA VAL A 90 12.19 -5.59 -11.50
C VAL A 90 10.75 -5.38 -11.02
N ILE A 91 10.47 -4.25 -10.36
CA ILE A 91 9.13 -3.89 -9.91
C ILE A 91 8.18 -3.72 -11.10
N ALA A 92 8.62 -3.10 -12.20
CA ALA A 92 7.78 -2.94 -13.38
C ALA A 92 7.43 -4.30 -14.01
N VAL A 93 8.41 -5.18 -14.21
CA VAL A 93 8.16 -6.53 -14.74
C VAL A 93 7.27 -7.33 -13.81
N CYS A 94 7.56 -7.31 -12.51
CA CYS A 94 6.74 -7.96 -11.49
C CYS A 94 5.31 -7.41 -11.51
N GLY A 95 5.14 -6.10 -11.59
CA GLY A 95 3.84 -5.44 -11.67
C GLY A 95 3.05 -5.86 -12.91
N VAL A 96 3.68 -5.94 -14.08
CA VAL A 96 3.04 -6.42 -15.32
C VAL A 96 2.63 -7.88 -15.18
N VAL A 97 3.50 -8.74 -14.62
CA VAL A 97 3.18 -10.17 -14.39
C VAL A 97 2.04 -10.33 -13.38
N LEU A 98 2.05 -9.58 -12.28
CA LEU A 98 0.99 -9.58 -11.29
C LEU A 98 -0.33 -9.10 -11.88
N LEU A 99 -0.32 -8.00 -12.64
CA LEU A 99 -1.51 -7.50 -13.31
C LEU A 99 -2.05 -8.51 -14.33
N CYS A 100 -1.15 -9.12 -15.11
CA CYS A 100 -1.48 -10.15 -16.09
C CYS A 100 -2.12 -11.38 -15.43
N THR A 101 -1.51 -11.89 -14.36
CA THR A 101 -2.04 -13.03 -13.61
C THR A 101 -3.38 -12.70 -12.96
N LEU A 102 -3.54 -11.53 -12.33
CA LEU A 102 -4.82 -11.10 -11.77
C LEU A 102 -5.92 -11.04 -12.84
N CYS A 103 -5.61 -10.42 -13.98
CA CYS A 103 -6.54 -10.34 -15.11
C CYS A 103 -6.91 -11.73 -15.65
N GLY A 104 -5.91 -12.60 -15.84
CA GLY A 104 -6.12 -13.97 -16.27
C GLY A 104 -7.00 -14.77 -15.31
N ILE A 105 -6.78 -14.64 -14.00
CA ILE A 105 -7.58 -15.31 -12.97
C ILE A 105 -9.01 -14.75 -12.95
N VAL A 106 -9.21 -13.44 -13.12
CA VAL A 106 -10.55 -12.84 -13.19
C VAL A 106 -11.31 -13.36 -14.40
N ILE A 107 -10.71 -13.34 -15.59
CA ILE A 107 -11.35 -13.83 -16.82
C ILE A 107 -11.63 -15.32 -16.72
N LEU A 108 -10.66 -16.11 -16.25
CA LEU A 108 -10.81 -17.55 -16.09
C LEU A 108 -11.91 -17.88 -15.07
N SER A 109 -11.92 -17.23 -13.93
CA SER A 109 -12.93 -17.42 -12.88
C SER A 109 -14.31 -17.03 -13.37
N PHE A 110 -14.43 -15.88 -14.03
CA PHE A 110 -15.70 -15.43 -14.61
C PHE A 110 -16.17 -16.38 -15.71
N GLY A 111 -15.26 -16.87 -16.56
CA GLY A 111 -15.56 -17.85 -17.59
C GLY A 111 -16.06 -19.17 -17.00
N VAL A 112 -15.35 -19.73 -16.02
CA VAL A 112 -15.76 -20.97 -15.34
C VAL A 112 -17.08 -20.79 -14.61
N SER A 113 -17.27 -19.66 -13.91
CA SER A 113 -18.52 -19.34 -13.22
C SER A 113 -19.70 -19.20 -14.19
N GLY A 114 -19.48 -18.52 -15.33
CA GLY A 114 -20.48 -18.35 -16.38
C GLY A 114 -20.87 -19.68 -17.02
N VAL A 115 -19.88 -20.49 -17.41
CA VAL A 115 -20.12 -21.83 -17.98
C VAL A 115 -20.85 -22.71 -16.96
N LEU A 116 -20.39 -22.73 -15.70
CA LEU A 116 -21.02 -23.51 -14.65
C LEU A 116 -22.47 -23.07 -14.41
N SER A 117 -22.75 -21.77 -14.42
CA SER A 117 -24.10 -21.22 -14.28
C SER A 117 -25.00 -21.63 -15.45
N VAL A 118 -24.55 -21.47 -16.70
CA VAL A 118 -25.32 -21.88 -17.88
C VAL A 118 -25.55 -23.39 -17.90
N CYS A 119 -24.52 -24.18 -17.61
CA CYS A 119 -24.63 -25.63 -17.48
C CYS A 119 -25.62 -26.02 -16.39
N TYR A 120 -25.55 -25.38 -15.21
CA TYR A 120 -26.45 -25.63 -14.10
C TYR A 120 -27.91 -25.33 -14.47
N VAL A 121 -28.18 -24.19 -15.12
CA VAL A 121 -29.53 -23.83 -15.58
C VAL A 121 -30.02 -24.79 -16.67
N ALA A 122 -29.17 -25.15 -17.63
CA ALA A 122 -29.53 -26.07 -18.71
C ALA A 122 -29.89 -27.46 -18.16
N ILE A 123 -29.07 -27.99 -17.23
CA ILE A 123 -29.34 -29.27 -16.56
C ILE A 123 -30.63 -29.18 -15.76
N SER A 124 -30.83 -28.12 -14.97
CA SER A 124 -32.05 -27.90 -14.19
C SER A 124 -33.29 -27.87 -15.09
N SER A 125 -33.20 -27.22 -16.25
CA SER A 125 -34.27 -27.16 -17.25
C SER A 125 -34.59 -28.53 -17.86
N ILE A 126 -33.56 -29.32 -18.20
CA ILE A 126 -33.72 -30.68 -18.73
C ILE A 126 -34.41 -31.59 -17.71
N ILE A 127 -33.95 -31.54 -16.45
CA ILE A 127 -34.54 -32.34 -15.36
C ILE A 127 -36.00 -31.92 -15.15
N ASN A 128 -36.28 -30.62 -15.11
CA ASN A 128 -37.63 -30.09 -14.95
C ASN A 128 -38.57 -30.48 -16.10
N TYR A 129 -38.08 -30.42 -17.35
CA TYR A 129 -38.82 -30.89 -18.52
C TYR A 129 -39.10 -32.38 -18.43
N MET A 130 -38.09 -33.21 -18.16
CA MET A 130 -38.27 -34.65 -18.02
C MET A 130 -39.26 -35.02 -16.92
N HIS A 131 -39.18 -34.38 -15.75
CA HIS A 131 -40.11 -34.63 -14.65
C HIS A 131 -41.55 -34.26 -15.06
N THR A 132 -41.74 -33.11 -15.70
CA THR A 132 -43.05 -32.65 -16.19
C THR A 132 -43.61 -33.58 -17.28
N SER A 133 -42.79 -33.98 -18.26
CA SER A 133 -43.19 -34.92 -19.32
C SER A 133 -43.54 -36.31 -18.75
N ARG A 134 -42.78 -36.79 -17.76
CA ARG A 134 -43.06 -38.07 -17.08
C ARG A 134 -44.38 -38.01 -16.32
N LEU A 135 -44.66 -36.90 -15.64
CA LEU A 135 -45.94 -36.70 -14.95
C LEU A 135 -47.11 -36.62 -15.93
N LEU A 136 -46.98 -35.81 -16.99
CA LEU A 136 -48.01 -35.72 -18.02
C LEU A 136 -48.28 -37.08 -18.64
N SER A 137 -47.24 -37.81 -19.06
CA SER A 137 -47.34 -39.16 -19.62
C SER A 137 -48.10 -40.12 -18.69
N ARG A 138 -47.85 -40.06 -17.38
CA ARG A 138 -48.60 -40.86 -16.40
C ARG A 138 -50.08 -40.45 -16.35
N THR A 139 -50.37 -39.16 -16.37
CA THR A 139 -51.76 -38.66 -16.41
C THR A 139 -52.50 -39.14 -17.66
N ILE A 140 -51.90 -39.06 -18.86
CA ILE A 140 -52.56 -39.53 -20.10
C ILE A 140 -52.74 -41.06 -20.12
N ASN A 141 -51.80 -41.84 -19.55
CA ASN A 141 -51.98 -43.29 -19.42
C ASN A 141 -53.13 -43.63 -18.45
N LEU A 142 -53.31 -42.85 -17.38
CA LEU A 142 -54.46 -42.98 -16.48
C LEU A 142 -55.77 -42.57 -17.16
N THR A 143 -55.75 -41.54 -18.03
CA THR A 143 -56.93 -41.13 -18.82
C THR A 143 -57.25 -42.09 -19.97
N HIS A 144 -56.26 -42.81 -20.51
CA HIS A 144 -56.46 -43.85 -21.54
C HIS A 144 -56.79 -45.23 -20.93
N SER A 145 -56.78 -45.37 -19.60
CA SER A 145 -57.19 -46.60 -18.91
C SER A 145 -58.71 -46.71 -18.70
N ASP A 146 -59.51 -45.80 -19.25
CA ASP A 146 -60.98 -45.95 -19.37
C ASP A 146 -61.43 -45.35 -20.71
N PRO A 147 -61.79 -46.20 -21.69
CA PRO A 147 -63.15 -46.73 -21.74
C PRO A 147 -63.18 -48.22 -22.14
N GLN A 148 -63.23 -49.12 -21.17
CA GLN A 148 -63.80 -50.45 -21.35
C GLN A 148 -64.07 -51.06 -19.98
N ASP A 149 -65.33 -50.98 -19.53
CA ASP A 149 -66.01 -52.15 -19.02
C ASP A 149 -67.53 -51.92 -19.14
N GLY A 150 -68.11 -52.56 -20.15
CA GLY A 150 -69.54 -52.76 -20.24
C GLY A 150 -69.92 -53.99 -19.42
N ASP A 151 -71.15 -53.94 -18.92
CA ASP A 151 -71.91 -55.06 -18.36
C ASP A 151 -71.45 -55.60 -17.01
N SER A 152 -72.28 -55.39 -15.97
CA SER A 152 -73.03 -56.51 -15.41
C SER A 152 -73.97 -56.18 -14.25
N LEU A 153 -75.22 -56.59 -14.46
CA LEU A 153 -76.13 -57.22 -13.50
C LEU A 153 -76.70 -56.40 -12.33
N THR A 154 -78.01 -56.16 -12.33
CA THR A 154 -78.96 -57.14 -11.77
C THR A 154 -80.41 -56.68 -11.92
N GLY A 155 -81.25 -57.59 -12.40
CA GLY A 155 -82.66 -57.37 -12.63
C GLY A 155 -83.46 -57.06 -11.36
N ARG A 156 -84.42 -56.15 -11.52
CA ARG A 156 -85.59 -56.05 -10.67
C ARG A 156 -86.85 -56.01 -11.54
N LYS A 157 -87.50 -57.17 -11.58
CA LYS A 157 -88.92 -57.45 -11.84
C LYS A 157 -89.57 -56.99 -13.15
N VAL A 158 -89.91 -58.00 -13.94
CA VAL A 158 -91.17 -58.10 -14.69
C VAL A 158 -92.37 -57.86 -13.77
N SER A 159 -93.20 -56.87 -14.12
CA SER A 159 -94.64 -56.77 -13.83
C SER A 159 -95.18 -55.69 -14.79
N LYS A 160 -95.65 -56.01 -16.01
CA LYS A 160 -96.99 -56.53 -16.34
C LYS A 160 -98.12 -55.61 -15.84
N ASP A 161 -98.46 -54.62 -16.65
CA ASP A 161 -99.82 -54.16 -17.01
C ASP A 161 -99.64 -53.03 -18.07
N SER A 162 -99.87 -53.27 -19.36
CA SER A 162 -101.18 -53.31 -20.03
C SER A 162 -101.95 -51.99 -19.96
N THR A 163 -102.20 -51.40 -21.14
CA THR A 163 -103.30 -50.45 -21.45
C THR A 163 -103.18 -49.07 -20.79
N HIS A 164 -103.48 -47.91 -21.36
CA HIS A 164 -104.34 -47.46 -22.46
C HIS A 164 -104.00 -45.94 -22.58
N ILE A 165 -103.54 -45.40 -23.71
CA ILE A 165 -104.30 -44.57 -24.67
C ILE A 165 -105.19 -43.48 -24.04
N ASP A 166 -104.96 -42.26 -24.54
CA ASP A 166 -105.65 -40.95 -24.41
C ASP A 166 -105.43 -40.11 -23.14
#